data_AF-A0A653JTT2-F1
#
_entry.id   AF-A0A653JTT2-F1
#
_cell.length_a   1.000
_cell.length_b   1.000
_cell.length_c   1.000
_cell.angle_alpha   90.00
_cell.angle_beta   90.00
_cell.angle_gamma   90.00
#
_symmetry.space_group_name_H-M   'P 1'
#
loop_
_entity.id
_entity.type
_entity.pdbx_description
1 polymer ?
#
loop_
_entity_poly.entity_id
_entity_poly.type
_entity_poly.pdbx_seq_one_letter_code
_entity_poly.pdbx_strand_id
1 'polypeptide(L)'
;MTDPIDSQDERDEYIPDPEKEKQAKAVHWLISIIRLLGVVLVMLGLAIALDKLPPVPAPVGYVLLIIGLAQMWVLPVWIIRKYIRARVAEEEIAKAAEGADAP
;
A
#
# COMPACT_ATOMS: atom_id res chain seq x y z
N MET A 1 -27.43 -10.33 -34.88
CA MET A 1 -26.43 -9.24 -34.97
C MET A 1 -25.94 -9.02 -33.56
N THR A 2 -24.77 -9.57 -33.30
CA THR A 2 -24.13 -9.73 -31.99
C THR A 2 -23.45 -8.43 -31.56
N ASP A 3 -23.66 -8.05 -30.31
CA ASP A 3 -23.03 -6.91 -29.65
C ASP A 3 -21.50 -7.02 -29.66
N PRO A 4 -20.76 -5.90 -29.78
CA PRO A 4 -19.30 -5.86 -29.74
C PRO A 4 -18.79 -5.90 -28.29
N ILE A 5 -19.08 -6.99 -27.58
CA ILE A 5 -18.53 -7.27 -26.23
C ILE A 5 -17.45 -8.37 -26.31
N ASP A 6 -17.13 -8.88 -27.51
CA ASP A 6 -16.21 -10.03 -27.68
C ASP A 6 -14.74 -9.62 -27.92
N SER A 7 -14.43 -8.32 -27.95
CA SER A 7 -13.09 -7.80 -28.31
C SER A 7 -12.30 -7.17 -27.16
N GLN A 8 -12.78 -7.26 -25.91
CA GLN A 8 -11.96 -6.94 -24.72
C GLN A 8 -11.37 -8.17 -24.04
N ASP A 9 -11.77 -9.38 -24.44
CA ASP A 9 -11.22 -10.65 -23.98
C ASP A 9 -9.94 -11.09 -24.73
N GLU A 10 -9.46 -10.28 -25.68
CA GLU A 10 -8.04 -10.21 -26.11
C GLU A 10 -7.18 -9.52 -25.03
N ARG A 11 -7.42 -9.97 -23.78
CA ARG A 11 -6.54 -10.04 -22.63
C ARG A 11 -5.15 -9.54 -22.97
N ASP A 12 -4.80 -8.38 -22.42
CA ASP A 12 -3.43 -8.01 -22.08
C ASP A 12 -2.73 -9.30 -21.64
N GLU A 13 -1.97 -9.91 -22.56
CA GLU A 13 -1.30 -11.16 -22.29
C GLU A 13 -0.38 -10.83 -21.14
N TYR A 14 -0.71 -11.34 -19.95
CA TYR A 14 0.06 -11.10 -18.74
C TYR A 14 1.42 -11.74 -19.00
N ILE A 15 2.33 -10.96 -19.58
CA ILE A 15 3.72 -11.32 -19.71
C ILE A 15 4.26 -11.08 -18.29
N PRO A 16 4.55 -12.16 -17.53
CA PRO A 16 5.05 -12.02 -16.18
C PRO A 16 6.41 -11.35 -16.28
N ASP A 17 6.43 -10.03 -16.11
CA ASP A 17 7.66 -9.28 -15.98
C ASP A 17 8.24 -9.61 -14.60
N PRO A 18 9.36 -10.37 -14.54
CA PRO A 18 9.91 -10.83 -13.27
C PRO A 18 10.32 -9.67 -12.36
N GLU A 19 10.52 -8.47 -12.91
CA GLU A 19 10.82 -7.28 -12.12
C GLU A 19 9.57 -6.70 -11.45
N LYS A 20 8.44 -6.65 -12.17
CA LYS A 20 7.15 -6.17 -11.64
C LYS A 20 6.62 -7.07 -10.53
N GLU A 21 6.80 -8.38 -10.63
CA GLU A 21 6.38 -9.33 -9.59
C GLU A 21 7.20 -9.22 -8.30
N LYS A 22 8.52 -9.05 -8.40
CA LYS A 22 9.40 -8.86 -7.23
C LYS A 22 9.03 -7.60 -6.47
N GLN A 23 8.72 -6.53 -7.20
CA GLN A 23 8.26 -5.27 -6.62
C GLN A 23 6.91 -5.41 -5.93
N ALA A 24 5.92 -6.06 -6.56
CA ALA A 24 4.61 -6.30 -5.93
C ALA A 24 4.75 -7.10 -4.62
N LYS A 25 5.62 -8.12 -4.60
CA LYS A 25 5.94 -8.90 -3.39
C LYS A 25 6.59 -8.03 -2.30
N ALA A 26 7.53 -7.16 -2.66
CA ALA A 26 8.19 -6.26 -1.73
C ALA A 26 7.20 -5.27 -1.08
N VAL A 27 6.31 -4.66 -1.88
CA VAL A 27 5.28 -3.74 -1.38
C VAL A 27 4.30 -4.48 -0.46
N HIS A 28 3.87 -5.69 -0.84
CA HIS A 28 2.99 -6.51 -0.02
C HIS A 28 3.63 -6.88 1.33
N TRP A 29 4.91 -7.25 1.32
CA TRP A 29 5.67 -7.55 2.54
C TRP A 29 5.80 -6.31 3.45
N LEU A 30 6.12 -5.15 2.87
CA LEU A 30 6.21 -3.89 3.59
C LEU A 30 4.88 -3.50 4.25
N ILE A 31 3.76 -3.57 3.51
CA ILE A 31 2.42 -3.29 4.05
C ILE A 31 2.10 -4.22 5.23
N SER A 32 2.49 -5.49 5.13
CA SER A 32 2.26 -6.48 6.17
C SER A 32 3.02 -6.12 7.46
N ILE A 33 4.29 -5.72 7.36
CA ILE A 33 5.09 -5.25 8.50
C ILE A 33 4.46 -4.02 9.16
N ILE A 34 4.04 -3.03 8.37
CA ILE A 34 3.43 -1.79 8.89
C ILE A 34 2.15 -2.10 9.66
N ARG A 35 1.34 -3.06 9.18
CA ARG A 35 0.15 -3.52 9.91
C ARG A 35 0.52 -4.18 11.23
N LEU A 36 1.50 -5.07 11.25
CA LEU A 36 1.94 -5.72 12.47
C LEU A 36 2.45 -4.70 13.51
N LEU A 37 3.21 -3.70 13.09
CA LEU A 37 3.60 -2.59 13.96
C LEU A 37 2.39 -1.82 14.50
N GLY A 38 1.36 -1.60 13.66
CA GLY A 38 0.10 -0.98 14.09
C GLY A 38 -0.61 -1.79 15.17
N VAL A 39 -0.67 -3.12 15.02
CA VAL A 39 -1.24 -4.02 16.04
C VAL A 39 -0.49 -3.93 17.36
N VAL A 40 0.85 -3.89 17.32
CA VAL A 40 1.67 -3.74 18.54
C VAL A 40 1.37 -2.42 19.25
N LEU A 41 1.24 -1.31 18.52
CA LEU A 41 0.85 -0.02 19.09
C LEU A 41 -0.55 -0.06 19.70
N VAL A 42 -1.51 -0.72 19.03
CA VAL A 42 -2.86 -0.90 19.58
C VAL A 42 -2.82 -1.71 20.87
N MET A 43 -2.09 -2.82 20.91
CA MET A 43 -1.94 -3.64 22.12
C MET A 43 -1.30 -2.85 23.27
N LEU A 44 -0.26 -2.07 22.99
CA LEU A 44 0.38 -1.19 23.98
C LEU A 44 -0.59 -0.12 24.49
N GLY A 45 -1.31 0.56 23.59
CA GLY A 45 -2.30 1.56 23.95
C GLY A 45 -3.42 0.97 24.81
N LEU A 46 -3.88 -0.25 24.49
CA LEU A 46 -4.87 -0.98 25.27
C LEU A 46 -4.35 -1.34 26.67
N ALA A 47 -3.12 -1.83 26.76
CA ALA A 47 -2.50 -2.17 28.04
C ALA A 47 -2.34 -0.93 28.96
N ILE A 48 -2.00 0.22 28.39
CA ILE A 48 -1.95 1.50 29.12
C ILE A 48 -3.36 1.93 29.55
N ALA A 49 -4.34 1.89 28.64
CA ALA A 49 -5.72 2.30 28.93
C ALA A 49 -6.41 1.41 29.99
N LEU A 50 -5.98 0.16 30.12
CA LEU A 50 -6.47 -0.81 31.10
C LEU A 50 -5.67 -0.81 32.42
N ASP A 51 -4.77 0.16 32.62
CA ASP A 51 -3.93 0.29 33.82
C ASP A 51 -3.08 -0.97 34.09
N LYS A 52 -2.71 -1.69 33.01
CA LYS A 52 -1.87 -2.91 33.06
C LYS A 52 -0.37 -2.58 33.03
N LEU A 53 -0.02 -1.32 32.81
CA LEU A 53 1.36 -0.83 32.73
C LEU A 53 1.59 0.25 33.80
N PRO A 54 2.83 0.39 34.33
CA PRO A 54 3.21 1.37 35.37
C PRO A 54 2.83 2.81 34.95
N PRO A 55 2.82 3.82 35.85
CA PRO A 55 1.87 4.94 35.84
C PRO A 55 2.01 5.85 34.62
N VAL A 56 1.49 5.37 33.49
CA VAL A 56 1.36 6.11 32.25
C VAL A 56 -0.08 6.63 32.25
N PRO A 57 -0.29 7.94 32.06
CA PRO A 57 -1.63 8.50 32.06
C PRO A 57 -2.51 7.85 31.00
N ALA A 58 -3.72 7.44 31.37
CA ALA A 58 -4.70 6.82 30.45
C ALA A 58 -4.90 7.57 29.11
N PRO A 59 -4.87 8.93 29.05
CA PRO A 59 -4.89 9.67 27.79
C PRO A 59 -3.83 9.22 26.77
N VAL A 60 -2.62 8.87 27.24
CA VAL A 60 -1.53 8.40 26.38
C VAL A 60 -1.90 7.05 25.74
N GLY A 61 -2.56 6.17 26.49
CA GLY A 61 -3.07 4.90 25.97
C GLY A 61 -4.07 5.09 24.84
N TYR A 62 -5.01 6.02 24.99
CA TYR A 62 -5.98 6.35 23.94
C TYR A 62 -5.33 6.96 22.70
N VAL A 63 -4.33 7.83 22.87
CA VAL A 63 -3.56 8.38 21.75
C VAL A 63 -2.82 7.26 21.01
N LEU A 64 -2.18 6.35 21.72
CA LEU A 64 -1.50 5.20 21.10
C LEU A 64 -2.47 4.29 20.35
N LEU A 65 -3.66 4.04 20.89
CA LEU A 65 -4.72 3.28 20.22
C LEU A 65 -5.11 3.93 18.89
N ILE A 66 -5.38 5.24 18.90
CA ILE A 66 -5.76 5.99 17.70
C ILE A 66 -4.62 5.97 16.69
N ILE A 67 -3.38 6.19 17.11
CA ILE A 67 -2.21 6.15 16.22
C ILE A 67 -2.01 4.76 15.63
N GLY A 68 -2.10 3.70 16.45
CA GLY A 68 -1.94 2.32 15.98
C GLY A 68 -3.02 1.94 14.96
N LEU A 69 -4.28 2.31 15.20
CA LEU A 69 -5.37 2.12 14.25
C LEU A 69 -5.16 2.95 12.98
N ALA A 70 -4.84 4.23 13.11
CA ALA A 70 -4.57 5.10 11.96
C ALA A 70 -3.40 4.57 11.13
N GLN A 71 -2.31 4.12 11.75
CA GLN A 71 -1.18 3.49 11.08
C GLN A 71 -1.61 2.23 10.31
N MET A 72 -2.47 1.40 10.90
CA MET A 72 -2.88 0.14 10.29
C MET A 72 -3.79 0.34 9.06
N TRP A 73 -4.46 1.48 8.95
CA TRP A 73 -5.43 1.79 7.88
C TRP A 73 -4.96 2.87 6.91
N VAL A 74 -4.47 4.02 7.41
CA VAL A 74 -4.11 5.19 6.62
C VAL A 74 -2.80 4.96 5.86
N LEU A 75 -1.76 4.47 6.53
CA LEU A 75 -0.43 4.30 5.91
C LEU A 75 -0.46 3.34 4.70
N PRO A 76 -1.09 2.15 4.77
CA PRO A 76 -1.17 1.23 3.63
C PRO A 76 -1.88 1.84 2.43
N VAL A 77 -3.01 2.52 2.65
CA VAL A 77 -3.78 3.20 1.58
C VAL A 77 -2.93 4.29 0.93
N TRP A 78 -2.15 5.01 1.73
CA TRP A 78 -1.28 6.06 1.24
C TRP A 78 -0.10 5.52 0.43
N ILE A 79 0.51 4.42 0.87
CA ILE A 79 1.59 3.72 0.15
C ILE A 79 1.10 3.24 -1.22
N ILE A 80 -0.07 2.60 -1.29
CA ILE A 80 -0.66 2.15 -2.55
C ILE A 80 -0.89 3.34 -3.50
N ARG A 81 -1.46 4.44 -3.00
CA ARG A 81 -1.67 5.66 -3.78
C ARG A 81 -0.38 6.26 -4.32
N LYS A 82 0.69 6.24 -3.52
CA LYS A 82 2.00 6.74 -3.95
C LYS A 82 2.64 5.81 -4.99
N TYR A 83 2.49 4.50 -4.82
CA TYR A 83 3.02 3.50 -5.75
C TYR A 83 2.38 3.62 -7.14
N ILE A 84 1.06 3.83 -7.21
CA ILE A 84 0.34 4.05 -8.47
C ILE A 84 0.86 5.31 -9.19
N ARG A 85 1.06 6.42 -8.47
CA ARG A 85 1.60 7.65 -9.07
C ARG A 85 3.02 7.50 -9.59
N ALA A 86 3.87 6.76 -8.88
CA ALA A 86 5.23 6.49 -9.31
C ALA A 86 5.25 5.72 -10.64
N ARG A 87 4.34 4.75 -10.82
CA ARG A 87 4.19 3.99 -12.06
C ARG A 87 3.75 4.84 -13.25
N VAL A 88 2.77 5.71 -13.05
CA VAL A 88 2.30 6.62 -14.11
C VAL A 88 3.43 7.56 -14.54
N ALA A 89 4.24 8.05 -13.60
CA ALA A 89 5.40 8.87 -13.94
C ALA A 89 6.47 8.08 -14.73
N GLU A 90 6.77 6.84 -14.34
CA GLU A 90 7.73 5.98 -15.08
C GLU A 90 7.24 5.64 -16.50
N GLU A 91 5.95 5.34 -16.67
CA GLU A 91 5.36 5.06 -17.99
C GLU A 91 5.31 6.30 -18.88
N GLU A 92 5.05 7.49 -18.32
CA GLU A 92 5.09 8.74 -19.07
C GLU A 92 6.52 9.12 -19.50
N ILE A 93 7.52 8.85 -18.65
CA ILE A 93 8.93 9.07 -19.00
C ILE A 93 9.37 8.06 -20.08
N ALA A 94 8.93 6.80 -20.00
CA ALA A 94 9.22 5.78 -21.00
C ALA A 94 8.57 6.12 -22.36
N LYS A 95 7.29 6.53 -22.37
CA LYS A 95 6.62 7.00 -23.60
C LYS A 95 7.26 8.26 -24.17
N ALA A 96 7.71 9.18 -23.32
CA ALA A 96 8.40 10.39 -23.76
C ALA A 96 9.78 10.07 -24.36
N ALA A 97 10.47 9.05 -23.84
CA ALA A 97 11.74 8.56 -24.41
C ALA A 97 11.53 7.82 -25.74
N GLU A 98 10.50 6.97 -25.83
CA GLU A 98 10.17 6.23 -27.05
C GLU A 98 9.66 7.15 -28.19
N GLY A 99 8.95 8.23 -27.84
CA GLY A 99 8.53 9.27 -28.80
C GLY A 99 9.65 10.21 -29.26
N ALA A 100 10.78 10.28 -28.54
CA ALA A 100 11.93 11.11 -28.92
C ALA A 100 12.89 10.41 -29.90
N ASP A 101 12.79 9.08 -30.04
CA ASP A 101 13.58 8.25 -30.97
C ASP A 101 12.80 7.85 -32.25
N ALA A 102 11.55 8.31 -32.40
CA ALA A 102 10.78 8.13 -33.62
C ALA A 102 11.19 9.18 -34.69
N PRO A 103 11.61 8.76 -35.90
CA PRO A 103 12.16 9.64 -36.95
C PRO A 103 11.12 10.57 -37.61
#